data_AF-A0A849MLH3-F1
#
_entry.id   AF-A0A849MLH3-F1
#
_cell.length_a   1.000
_cell.length_b   1.000
_cell.length_c   1.000
_cell.angle_alpha   90.00
_cell.angle_beta   90.00
_cell.angle_gamma   90.00
#
_symmetry.space_group_name_H-M   'P 1'
#
loop_
_entity.id
_entity.type
_entity.pdbx_description
1 polymer ?
#
loop_
_entity_poly.entity_id
_entity_poly.type
_entity_poly.pdbx_seq_one_letter_code
_entity_poly.pdbx_strand_id
1 'polypeptide(L)' 'MSDPKSVEAADPTKKTSKITGPVDNDATVITSEVEIKCFWNDEEFGNGDRVTSGGKTYEANNGMWIEV' A
#
# COMPACT_ATOMS: atom_id res chain seq x y z
N MET A 1 -11.19 14.97 -0.18
CA MET A 1 -9.82 14.41 -0.28
C MET A 1 -9.62 13.63 1.00
N SER A 2 -9.29 12.34 0.96
CA SER A 2 -8.89 11.63 2.18
C SER A 2 -7.44 11.98 2.46
N ASP A 3 -7.20 12.61 3.60
CA ASP A 3 -5.85 12.89 4.09
C ASP A 3 -5.09 11.58 4.30
N PRO A 4 -3.77 11.51 3.99
CA PRO A 4 -3.01 10.29 4.15
C PRO A 4 -2.93 9.92 5.64
N LYS A 5 -3.32 8.69 5.97
CA LYS A 5 -3.31 8.20 7.34
C LYS A 5 -1.86 8.07 7.82
N SER A 6 -1.52 8.76 8.90
CA SER A 6 -0.20 8.58 9.51
C SER A 6 -0.16 7.21 10.21
N VAL A 7 0.81 6.38 9.82
CA VAL A 7 1.01 5.04 10.34
C VAL A 7 2.43 4.90 10.87
N GLU A 8 2.62 3.97 11.79
CA GLU A 8 3.95 3.61 12.27
C GLU A 8 4.81 3.06 11.12
N ALA A 9 6.13 3.05 11.32
CA ALA A 9 7.06 2.40 10.39
C ALA A 9 6.63 0.94 10.14
N ALA A 10 6.82 0.46 8.91
CA ALA A 10 6.49 -0.92 8.57
C ALA A 10 7.25 -1.90 9.48
N ASP A 11 6.51 -2.60 10.33
CA ASP A 11 7.03 -3.61 11.24
C ASP A 11 7.19 -4.93 10.46
N PRO A 12 8.38 -5.54 10.42
CA PRO A 12 8.59 -6.83 9.75
C PRO A 12 7.92 -8.00 10.48
N THR A 13 7.48 -7.79 11.72
CA THR A 13 6.74 -8.77 12.53
C THR A 13 5.23 -8.71 12.30
N LYS A 14 4.75 -7.66 11.64
CA LYS A 14 3.33 -7.43 11.35
C LYS A 14 3.01 -7.72 9.89
N LYS A 15 1.73 -7.87 9.58
CA LYS A 15 1.29 -7.98 8.18
C LYS A 15 1.39 -6.62 7.50
N THR A 16 2.46 -6.43 6.74
CA THR A 16 2.62 -5.30 5.83
C THR A 16 2.77 -5.81 4.40
N SER A 17 1.87 -5.36 3.52
CA SER A 17 1.90 -5.61 2.08
C SER A 17 3.23 -5.16 1.48
N LYS A 18 3.57 -5.74 0.33
CA LYS A 18 4.84 -5.42 -0.33
C LYS A 18 4.87 -3.93 -0.71
N ILE A 19 5.87 -3.22 -0.19
CA ILE A 19 6.15 -1.84 -0.57
C ILE A 19 6.96 -1.89 -1.85
N THR A 20 6.38 -1.39 -2.93
CA THR A 20 7.09 -1.14 -4.18
C THR A 20 7.48 0.32 -4.23
N GLY A 21 8.72 0.59 -4.65
CA GLY A 21 9.12 1.93 -5.04
C GLY A 21 8.32 2.39 -6.27
N PRO A 22 8.54 3.64 -6.75
CA PRO A 22 7.93 4.11 -7.98
C PRO A 22 8.29 3.12 -9.10
N VAL A 23 7.33 2.27 -9.47
CA VAL A 23 7.53 1.22 -10.45
C VAL A 23 6.94 1.72 -11.75
N ASP A 24 7.81 1.89 -12.76
CA ASP A 24 7.39 2.01 -14.14
C ASP A 24 6.42 0.88 -14.48
N ASN A 25 5.21 1.28 -14.85
CA ASN A 25 4.01 0.46 -14.93
C ASN A 25 4.11 -0.59 -16.06
N ASP A 26 4.80 -1.71 -15.81
CA ASP A 26 4.81 -2.89 -16.71
C ASP A 26 4.50 -4.20 -15.95
N ALA A 27 3.71 -4.12 -14.88
CA ALA A 27 3.18 -5.31 -14.23
C ALA A 27 1.86 -5.71 -14.92
N THR A 28 1.95 -6.71 -15.79
CA THR A 28 0.79 -7.42 -16.37
C THR A 28 -0.15 -7.87 -15.25
N VAL A 29 -1.26 -7.15 -15.04
CA VAL A 29 -2.29 -7.49 -14.05
C VAL A 29 -3.08 -8.67 -14.60
N ILE A 30 -2.85 -9.87 -14.05
CA ILE A 30 -3.72 -11.01 -14.33
C ILE A 30 -5.11 -10.67 -13.80
N THR A 31 -6.03 -10.53 -14.74
CA THR A 31 -7.45 -10.28 -14.56
C THR A 31 -8.10 -11.35 -13.69
N SER A 32 -8.38 -11.00 -12.44
CA SER A 32 -9.42 -11.63 -11.64
C SER A 32 -9.88 -10.56 -10.67
N GLU A 33 -11.17 -10.21 -10.70
CA GLU A 33 -11.85 -9.14 -9.96
C GLU A 33 -11.82 -9.33 -8.42
N VAL A 34 -10.63 -9.53 -7.85
CA VAL A 34 -10.41 -9.58 -6.43
C VAL A 34 -9.81 -8.24 -6.06
N GLU A 35 -10.60 -7.38 -5.41
CA GLU A 35 -10.07 -6.18 -4.77
C GLU A 35 -9.05 -6.60 -3.71
N ILE A 36 -7.78 -6.67 -4.09
CA ILE A 36 -6.72 -7.04 -3.16
C ILE A 36 -6.51 -5.85 -2.24
N LYS A 37 -6.95 -6.01 -0.99
CA LYS A 37 -6.69 -5.05 0.09
C LYS A 37 -5.20 -4.99 0.40
N CYS A 38 -4.72 -3.80 0.74
CA CYS A 38 -3.37 -3.61 1.25
C CYS A 38 -3.38 -3.76 2.76
N PHE A 39 -2.29 -4.29 3.32
CA PHE A 39 -2.13 -4.37 4.77
C PHE A 39 -0.96 -3.49 5.18
N TRP A 40 -1.10 -2.71 6.25
CA TRP A 40 0.02 -1.98 6.86
C TRP A 40 -0.02 -2.22 8.37
N ASN A 41 0.99 -2.88 8.92
CA ASN A 41 1.06 -3.16 10.35
C ASN A 41 -0.20 -3.85 10.92
N ASP A 42 -0.69 -4.90 10.24
CA ASP A 42 -1.95 -5.62 10.56
C ASP A 42 -3.24 -4.83 10.35
N GLU A 43 -3.15 -3.59 9.90
CA GLU A 43 -4.31 -2.77 9.55
C GLU A 43 -4.65 -2.95 8.06
N GLU A 44 -5.95 -3.07 7.75
CA GLU A 44 -6.48 -3.25 6.40
C GLU A 44 -6.78 -1.93 5.72
N PHE A 45 -6.30 -1.77 4.49
CA PHE A 45 -6.46 -0.60 3.65
C PHE A 45 -7.07 -0.97 2.31
N GLY A 46 -8.02 -0.15 1.86
CA GLY A 46 -8.62 -0.27 0.53
C GLY A 46 -7.69 0.26 -0.56
N ASN A 47 -7.98 -0.11 -1.81
CA ASN A 47 -7.28 0.49 -2.95
C ASN A 47 -7.56 1.99 -3.04
N GLY A 48 -6.50 2.77 -3.27
CA GLY A 48 -6.52 4.23 -3.26
C GLY A 48 -6.38 4.88 -1.88
N ASP A 49 -6.30 4.09 -0.80
CA ASP A 49 -5.98 4.60 0.52
C ASP A 49 -4.50 5.01 0.60
N ARG A 50 -4.18 6.03 1.40
CA ARG A 50 -2.84 6.58 1.47
C ARG A 50 -2.35 6.57 2.90
N VAL A 51 -1.12 6.15 3.09
CA VAL A 51 -0.48 6.13 4.39
C VAL A 51 0.83 6.88 4.38
N THR A 52 1.16 7.55 5.47
CA THR A 52 2.45 8.22 5.64
C THR A 52 3.24 7.51 6.74
N SER A 53 4.41 7.01 6.40
CA SER A 53 5.32 6.31 7.31
C SER A 53 6.73 6.86 7.15
N GLY A 54 7.35 7.25 8.26
CA GLY A 54 8.75 7.70 8.26
C GLY A 54 9.04 8.89 7.35
N GLY A 55 8.04 9.74 7.08
CA GLY A 55 8.17 10.90 6.19
C GLY A 55 7.98 10.61 4.70
N LYS A 56 7.63 9.38 4.33
CA LYS A 56 7.27 8.99 2.96
C LYS A 56 5.79 8.63 2.89
N THR A 57 5.15 8.94 1.77
CA THR A 57 3.75 8.61 1.53
C THR A 57 3.65 7.43 0.58
N TYR A 58 2.71 6.54 0.87
CA TYR A 58 2.46 5.33 0.13
C TYR A 58 0.98 5.23 -0.20
N GLU A 59 0.65 4.82 -1.42
CA GLU A 59 -0.72 4.59 -1.88
C GLU A 59 -0.97 3.08 -2.05
N ALA A 60 -2.08 2.60 -1.49
CA ALA A 60 -2.53 1.23 -1.60
C ALA A 60 -3.01 0.94 -3.02
N ASN A 61 -2.37 -0.02 -3.70
CA ASN A 61 -2.70 -0.41 -5.06
C ASN A 61 -2.53 -1.92 -5.26
N ASN A 62 -3.64 -2.60 -5.54
CA ASN A 62 -3.77 -4.04 -5.79
C ASN A 62 -2.97 -4.91 -4.79
N GLY A 63 -3.08 -4.62 -3.49
CA GLY A 63 -2.40 -5.37 -2.44
C GLY A 63 -0.94 -5.00 -2.21
N MET A 64 -0.45 -3.93 -2.85
CA MET A 64 0.90 -3.41 -2.73
C MET A 64 0.88 -1.93 -2.36
N TRP A 65 1.93 -1.46 -1.71
CA TRP A 65 2.10 -0.05 -1.35
C TRP A 65 3.02 0.62 -2.36
N ILE A 66 2.52 1.61 -3.09
CA ILE A 66 3.30 2.39 -4.06
C ILE A 66 3.77 3.67 -3.40
N GLU A 67 5.07 3.88 -3.30
CA GLU A 67 5.63 5.17 -2.84
C GLU A 67 5.26 6.29 -3.83
N VAL A 68 4.63 7.36 -3.33
CA VAL A 68 4.20 8.55 -4.10
C VAL A 68 4.92 9.81 -3.66
#